data_AF-A0A6B3HGI6-F1
#
_entry.id   AF-A0A6B3HGI6-F1
#
_cell.length_a   1.000
_cell.length_b   1.000
_cell.length_c   1.000
_cell.angle_alpha   90.00
_cell.angle_beta   90.00
_cell.angle_gamma   90.00
#
_symmetry.space_group_name_H-M   'P 1'
#
loop_
_entity.id
_entity.type
_entity.pdbx_description
1 polymer ?
#
loop_
_entity_poly.entity_id
_entity_poly.type
_entity_poly.pdbx_seq_one_letter_code
_entity_poly.pdbx_strand_id
1 'polypeptide(L)'
;ESRPDGRGANRNARLFRAAARLPVQQHTGTTTVRVAAPIQVADEDLVVRRLHGLSPLAGTDVDALLRNLGCRTLVVTGVSANVAIPNAVFDAVNLGYTA
;
A
#
# COMPACT_ATOMS: atom_id res chain seq x y z
N GLU A 1 0.51 4.19 5.33
CA GLU A 1 0.77 5.12 6.46
C GLU A 1 -0.56 5.58 7.06
N SER A 2 -0.54 6.31 8.17
CA SER A 2 -1.76 6.85 8.80
C SER A 2 -1.56 8.30 9.25
N ARG A 3 -2.67 8.97 9.56
CA ARG A 3 -2.64 10.28 10.21
C ARG A 3 -2.29 10.13 11.70
N PRO A 4 -1.50 11.05 12.29
CA PRO A 4 -1.21 11.03 13.73
C PRO A 4 -2.46 11.13 14.61
N ASP A 5 -3.53 11.79 14.13
CA ASP A 5 -4.83 11.88 14.82
C ASP A 5 -5.68 10.60 14.74
N GLY A 6 -5.20 9.58 14.02
CA GLY A 6 -5.87 8.30 13.84
C GLY A 6 -7.18 8.34 13.04
N ARG A 7 -7.56 9.49 12.47
CA ARG A 7 -8.80 9.62 11.68
C ARG A 7 -8.65 8.89 10.34
N GLY A 8 -9.68 8.16 9.94
CA GLY A 8 -9.70 7.35 8.70
C GLY A 8 -9.01 5.99 8.81
N ALA A 9 -8.38 5.66 9.94
CA ALA A 9 -7.74 4.36 10.13
C ALA A 9 -8.76 3.24 10.43
N ASN A 10 -8.51 2.05 9.89
CA ASN A 10 -9.33 0.87 10.18
C ASN A 10 -9.19 0.41 11.64
N ARG A 11 -10.30 -0.07 12.23
CA ARG A 11 -10.35 -0.65 13.60
C ARG A 11 -11.17 -1.94 13.66
N ASN A 12 -11.61 -2.42 12.50
CA ASN A 12 -12.59 -3.51 12.31
C ASN A 12 -11.98 -4.92 12.39
N ALA A 13 -10.67 -5.06 12.56
CA ALA A 13 -10.00 -6.37 12.63
C ALA A 13 -8.90 -6.38 13.70
N ARG A 14 -8.57 -7.59 14.18
CA ARG A 14 -7.49 -7.80 15.16
C ARG A 14 -6.14 -7.28 14.67
N LEU A 15 -5.85 -7.45 13.38
CA LEU A 15 -4.62 -6.94 12.76
C LEU A 15 -4.43 -5.43 12.98
N PHE A 16 -5.48 -4.63 12.74
CA PHE A 16 -5.39 -3.18 12.93
C PHE A 16 -5.22 -2.78 14.40
N ARG A 17 -5.89 -3.50 15.31
CA ARG A 17 -5.74 -3.28 16.75
C ARG A 17 -4.32 -3.62 17.24
N ALA A 18 -3.71 -4.66 16.67
CA ALA A 18 -2.32 -5.02 16.94
C ALA A 18 -1.35 -3.97 16.38
N ALA A 19 -1.54 -3.54 15.12
CA ALA A 19 -0.72 -2.52 14.48
C ALA A 19 -0.73 -1.18 15.25
N ALA A 20 -1.91 -0.77 15.76
CA ALA A 20 -2.06 0.45 16.56
C ALA A 20 -1.32 0.41 17.91
N ARG A 21 -0.84 -0.76 18.35
CA ARG A 21 -0.06 -0.94 19.59
C ARG A 21 1.44 -1.10 19.36
N LEU A 22 1.89 -1.10 18.11
CA LEU A 22 3.32 -1.21 17.82
C LEU A 22 4.09 0.01 18.34
N PRO A 23 5.32 -0.16 18.84
CA PRO A 23 6.12 0.95 19.36
C PRO A 23 6.50 1.94 18.25
N VAL A 24 6.62 1.46 17.00
CA VAL A 24 6.90 2.27 15.82
C VAL A 24 5.62 2.45 15.03
N GLN A 25 5.15 3.70 14.94
CA GLN A 25 3.94 4.05 14.19
C GLN A 25 4.29 4.69 12.84
N GLN A 26 3.67 4.20 11.77
CA GLN A 26 3.87 4.66 10.39
C GLN A 26 3.05 5.92 10.08
N HIS A 27 3.37 7.01 10.80
CA HIS A 27 2.70 8.30 10.64
C HIS A 27 3.19 9.06 9.41
N THR A 28 2.26 9.72 8.74
CA THR A 28 2.57 10.56 7.56
C THR A 28 3.59 11.64 7.93
N GLY A 29 4.64 11.76 7.09
CA GLY A 29 5.68 12.77 7.26
C GLY A 29 6.85 12.38 8.17
N THR A 30 6.80 11.23 8.85
CA THR A 30 7.92 10.74 9.67
C THR A 30 8.90 9.91 8.83
N THR A 31 10.05 9.57 9.42
CA THR A 31 11.04 8.69 8.78
C THR A 31 10.54 7.25 8.60
N THR A 32 9.58 6.81 9.42
CA THR A 32 9.08 5.42 9.46
C THR A 32 8.20 5.04 8.26
N VAL A 33 7.82 6.02 7.44
CA VAL A 33 7.02 5.82 6.20
C VAL A 33 7.85 5.97 4.93
N ARG A 34 9.16 6.22 5.05
CA ARG A 34 10.06 6.26 3.91
C ARG A 34 10.28 4.84 3.38
N VAL A 35 10.52 4.74 2.07
CA VAL A 35 10.94 3.49 1.44
C VAL A 35 12.24 3.01 2.10
N ALA A 36 12.27 1.74 2.50
CA ALA A 36 13.39 1.18 3.22
C ALA A 36 14.58 0.92 2.28
N ALA A 37 15.79 1.22 2.75
CA ALA A 37 17.01 0.79 2.07
C ALA A 37 17.04 -0.74 1.95
N PRO A 38 17.60 -1.30 0.85
CA PRO A 38 18.35 -0.61 -0.20
C PRO A 38 17.49 -0.08 -1.36
N ILE A 39 16.17 -0.19 -1.30
CA ILE A 39 15.29 0.24 -2.39
C ILE A 39 15.42 1.76 -2.57
N GLN A 40 15.91 2.17 -3.73
CA GLN A 40 15.98 3.58 -4.13
C GLN A 40 14.71 3.95 -4.89
N VAL A 41 14.26 5.19 -4.71
CA VAL A 41 13.15 5.78 -5.49
C VAL A 41 13.79 6.78 -6.44
N ALA A 42 13.68 6.53 -7.74
CA ALA A 42 14.17 7.42 -8.79
C ALA A 42 13.15 8.52 -9.12
N ASP A 43 13.57 9.54 -9.87
CA ASP A 43 12.71 10.68 -10.22
C ASP A 43 11.53 10.25 -11.12
N GLU A 44 11.67 9.14 -11.85
CA GLU A 44 10.63 8.59 -12.74
C GLU A 44 9.63 7.69 -12.01
N ASP A 45 9.89 7.32 -10.75
CA ASP A 45 9.05 6.39 -10.01
C ASP A 45 7.73 7.04 -9.53
N LEU A 46 6.63 6.32 -9.72
CA LEU A 46 5.33 6.72 -9.17
C LEU A 46 5.14 6.19 -7.75
N VAL A 47 5.18 7.09 -6.76
CA VAL A 47 4.92 6.74 -5.35
C VAL A 47 3.48 7.03 -4.97
N VAL A 48 2.67 5.98 -4.84
CA VAL A 48 1.28 6.09 -4.37
C VAL A 48 1.17 5.69 -2.91
N ARG A 49 0.56 6.56 -2.10
CA ARG A 49 0.46 6.38 -0.65
C ARG A 49 -0.93 5.87 -0.26
N ARG A 50 -0.94 4.76 0.49
CA ARG A 50 -2.17 4.18 1.04
C ARG A 50 -2.38 4.65 2.49
N LEU A 51 -3.54 5.28 2.75
CA LEU A 51 -3.91 5.82 4.07
C LEU A 51 -4.84 4.92 4.89
N HIS A 52 -5.50 3.95 4.26
CA HIS A 52 -6.44 3.03 4.91
C HIS A 52 -6.42 1.65 4.27
N GLY A 53 -7.17 0.71 4.84
CA GLY A 53 -7.32 -0.64 4.32
C GLY A 53 -6.02 -1.46 4.39
N LEU A 54 -5.94 -2.48 3.53
CA LEU A 54 -4.78 -3.35 3.37
C LEU A 54 -4.30 -3.42 1.92
N SER A 55 -5.22 -3.20 0.96
CA SER A 55 -4.91 -3.24 -0.46
C SER A 55 -4.06 -2.05 -0.90
N PRO A 56 -2.94 -2.27 -1.59
CA PRO A 56 -2.21 -1.22 -2.27
C PRO A 56 -2.95 -0.60 -3.47
N LEU A 57 -4.01 -1.24 -3.98
CA LEU A 57 -4.77 -0.80 -5.15
C LEU A 57 -6.09 -0.13 -4.74
N ALA A 58 -6.92 -0.83 -3.95
CA ALA A 58 -8.26 -0.37 -3.63
C ALA A 58 -8.24 0.90 -2.75
N GLY A 59 -8.93 1.95 -3.22
CA GLY A 59 -8.97 3.26 -2.55
C GLY A 59 -7.69 4.07 -2.72
N THR A 60 -6.91 3.80 -3.77
CA THR A 60 -5.73 4.57 -4.19
C THR A 60 -5.83 4.89 -5.69
N ASP A 61 -4.92 5.73 -6.19
CA ASP A 61 -4.85 6.10 -7.60
C ASP A 61 -4.12 5.08 -8.49
N VAL A 62 -3.65 3.96 -7.92
CA VAL A 62 -2.80 2.98 -8.65
C VAL A 62 -3.48 2.45 -9.92
N ASP A 63 -4.75 2.04 -9.87
CA ASP A 63 -5.47 1.51 -11.04
C ASP A 63 -5.57 2.57 -12.16
N ALA A 64 -5.97 3.79 -11.80
CA ALA A 64 -6.10 4.88 -12.78
C ALA A 64 -4.76 5.23 -13.44
N LEU A 65 -3.67 5.30 -12.66
CA LEU A 65 -2.32 5.56 -13.17
C LEU A 65 -1.88 4.45 -14.13
N LEU A 66 -1.99 3.19 -13.71
CA LEU A 66 -1.58 2.04 -14.52
C LEU A 66 -2.36 1.94 -15.82
N ARG A 67 -3.69 2.20 -15.80
CA ARG A 67 -4.51 2.21 -17.03
C ARG A 67 -4.10 3.32 -17.98
N ASN A 68 -3.80 4.51 -17.48
CA ASN A 68 -3.35 5.64 -18.29
C ASN A 68 -1.96 5.41 -18.90
N LEU A 69 -1.12 4.63 -18.24
CA LEU A 69 0.17 4.16 -18.78
C LEU A 69 0.05 2.97 -19.74
N GLY A 70 -1.17 2.43 -19.93
CA GLY A 70 -1.40 1.26 -20.77
C GLY A 70 -0.89 -0.07 -20.17
N CYS A 71 -0.59 -0.11 -18.86
CA CYS A 71 -0.13 -1.32 -18.20
C CYS A 71 -1.26 -2.36 -18.12
N ARG A 72 -0.94 -3.63 -18.44
CA ARG A 72 -1.86 -4.78 -18.35
C ARG A 72 -1.33 -5.95 -17.53
N THR A 73 -0.01 -6.00 -17.34
CA THR A 73 0.67 -7.04 -16.58
C THR A 73 1.41 -6.39 -15.42
N LEU A 74 1.21 -6.91 -14.21
CA LEU A 74 1.82 -6.40 -12.99
C LEU A 74 2.75 -7.46 -12.41
N VAL A 75 3.96 -7.05 -12.04
CA VAL A 75 4.85 -7.85 -11.21
C VAL A 75 4.74 -7.31 -9.79
N VAL A 76 4.15 -8.10 -8.89
CA VAL A 76 3.88 -7.67 -7.52
C VAL A 76 4.95 -8.22 -6.58
N THR A 77 5.62 -7.33 -5.84
CA THR A 77 6.66 -7.68 -4.87
C THR A 77 6.60 -6.79 -3.62
N GLY A 78 7.21 -7.25 -2.53
CA GLY A 78 7.30 -6.53 -1.26
C GLY A 78 6.73 -7.32 -0.09
N VAL A 79 6.22 -6.59 0.91
CA VAL A 79 5.74 -7.16 2.18
C VAL A 79 4.33 -6.68 2.53
N SER A 80 3.51 -7.48 3.20
CA SER A 80 3.79 -8.86 3.62
C SER A 80 3.31 -9.90 2.61
N ALA A 81 4.03 -11.03 2.54
CA ALA A 81 3.70 -12.16 1.66
C ALA A 81 2.34 -12.81 1.97
N ASN A 82 1.77 -12.57 3.15
CA ASN A 82 0.53 -13.17 3.62
C ASN A 82 -0.65 -12.18 3.76
N VAL A 83 -0.44 -10.88 3.53
CA VAL A 83 -1.51 -9.88 3.65
C VAL A 83 -1.49 -8.93 2.47
N ALA A 84 -0.47 -8.09 2.36
CA ALA A 84 -0.48 -7.00 1.37
C ALA A 84 -0.31 -7.54 -0.07
N ILE A 85 0.61 -8.50 -0.26
CA ILE A 85 0.88 -9.07 -1.59
C ILE A 85 -0.32 -9.86 -2.12
N PRO A 86 -0.91 -10.83 -1.38
CA PRO A 86 -2.11 -11.52 -1.87
C PRO A 86 -3.29 -10.59 -2.10
N ASN A 87 -3.48 -9.57 -1.25
CA ASN A 87 -4.56 -8.60 -1.41
C ASN A 87 -4.37 -7.78 -2.70
N ALA A 88 -3.15 -7.30 -2.97
CA ALA A 88 -2.82 -6.60 -4.22
C ALA A 88 -3.07 -7.47 -5.46
N VAL A 89 -2.66 -8.74 -5.43
CA VAL A 89 -2.86 -9.68 -6.54
C VAL A 89 -4.34 -9.95 -6.77
N PHE A 90 -5.12 -10.21 -5.71
CA PHE A 90 -6.57 -10.42 -5.84
C PHE A 90 -7.29 -9.19 -6.40
N ASP A 91 -6.92 -7.99 -5.96
CA ASP A 91 -7.49 -6.77 -6.52
C ASP A 91 -7.06 -6.56 -7.98
N ALA A 92 -5.80 -6.85 -8.32
CA ALA A 92 -5.29 -6.74 -9.68
C ALA A 92 -6.02 -7.67 -10.64
N VAL A 93 -6.19 -8.95 -10.29
CA VAL A 93 -6.92 -9.89 -11.16
C VAL A 93 -8.40 -9.52 -11.27
N ASN A 94 -9.02 -9.02 -10.20
CA ASN A 94 -10.41 -8.52 -10.23
C ASN A 94 -10.56 -7.29 -11.14
N LEU A 95 -9.53 -6.44 -11.22
CA LEU A 95 -9.48 -5.28 -12.10
C LEU A 95 -9.08 -5.64 -13.55
N GLY A 96 -8.78 -6.91 -13.83
CA GLY A 96 -8.47 -7.42 -15.17
C GLY A 96 -6.99 -7.36 -15.55
N TYR A 97 -6.07 -7.21 -14.59
CA TYR A 97 -4.64 -7.33 -14.84
C TYR A 97 -4.19 -8.80 -14.87
N THR A 98 -3.13 -9.09 -15.60
CA THR A 98 -2.32 -10.30 -15.39
C THR A 98 -1.35 -10.03 -14.23
N ALA A 99 -1.42 -10.80 -13.16
CA ALA A 99 -0.64 -10.59 -11.94
C ALA A 99 -0.30 -11.91 -11.24
#